data_AF-A0A2E8KX15-F1
#
_entry.id   AF-A0A2E8KX15-F1
#
_cell.length_a   1.000
_cell.length_b   1.000
_cell.length_c   1.000
_cell.angle_alpha   90.00
_cell.angle_beta   90.00
_cell.angle_gamma   90.00
#
_symmetry.space_group_name_H-M   'P 1'
#
loop_
_entity.id
_entity.type
_entity.pdbx_description
1 polymer ?
#
loop_
_entity_poly.entity_id
_entity_poly.type
_entity_poly.pdbx_seq_one_letter_code
_entity_poly.pdbx_strand_id
1 'polypeptide(L)' 'MLDFSRTWLPFLYLYGVGGIAFIVGMILIVRTKALNKEIAHHRIWLKVLYFGFGFYITLH' A
#
# COMPACT_ATOMS: atom_id res chain seq x y z
N MET A 1 -23.01 7.33 22.89
CA MET A 1 -22.64 7.81 21.54
C MET A 1 -21.35 7.12 21.14
N LEU A 2 -21.20 6.70 19.89
CA LEU A 2 -19.91 6.22 19.38
C LEU A 2 -19.01 7.43 19.18
N ASP A 3 -17.93 7.52 19.96
CA ASP A 3 -16.99 8.63 19.87
C ASP A 3 -16.22 8.60 18.54
N PHE A 4 -15.99 9.77 17.96
CA PHE A 4 -15.23 9.94 16.71
C PHE A 4 -13.89 9.20 16.74
N SER A 5 -13.20 9.21 17.88
CA SER A 5 -11.92 8.53 18.06
C SER A 5 -12.00 7.00 17.96
N ARG A 6 -13.18 6.40 18.18
CA ARG A 6 -13.39 4.95 18.07
C ARG A 6 -13.92 4.52 16.70
N THR A 7 -14.53 5.44 15.96
CA THR A 7 -15.13 5.17 14.64
C THR A 7 -14.31 5.68 13.48
N TRP A 8 -13.82 6.91 13.53
CA TRP A 8 -13.20 7.58 12.38
C TRP A 8 -11.68 7.59 12.44
N LEU A 9 -11.11 7.77 13.64
CA LEU A 9 -9.66 7.81 13.82
C LEU A 9 -8.96 6.51 13.33
N PRO A 10 -9.50 5.29 13.57
CA PRO A 10 -8.90 4.07 13.04
C PRO A 10 -8.90 4.03 11.51
N PHE A 11 -9.98 4.48 10.87
CA PHE A 11 -10.07 4.57 9.41
C PHE A 11 -9.03 5.57 8.88
N LEU A 12 -8.98 6.79 9.42
CA LEU A 12 -8.00 7.80 9.01
C LEU A 12 -6.56 7.32 9.20
N TYR A 13 -6.27 6.61 10.29
CA TYR A 13 -4.95 6.04 10.51
C TYR A 13 -4.63 4.96 9.48
N LEU A 14 -5.56 4.05 9.22
CA LEU A 14 -5.39 2.98 8.25
C LEU A 14 -5.17 3.56 6.85
N TYR A 15 -6.16 4.21 6.24
CA TYR A 15 -6.04 4.68 4.85
C TYR A 15 -5.11 5.87 4.69
N GLY A 16 -5.05 6.76 5.69
CA GLY A 16 -4.17 7.92 5.65
C GLY A 16 -2.73 7.49 5.89
N VAL A 17 -2.40 7.12 7.12
CA VAL A 17 -1.01 6.82 7.49
C VAL A 17 -0.53 5.54 6.83
N GLY A 18 -1.31 4.46 6.90
CA GLY A 18 -0.97 3.18 6.26
C GLY A 18 -0.89 3.29 4.74
N GLY A 19 -1.88 3.94 4.12
CA GLY A 19 -1.89 4.16 2.66
C GLY A 19 -0.70 5.01 2.18
N ILE A 20 -0.39 6.12 2.86
CA ILE A 20 0.77 6.96 2.51
C ILE A 20 2.07 6.17 2.66
N ALA A 21 2.27 5.47 3.78
CA ALA A 21 3.47 4.67 4.01
C ALA A 21 3.65 3.60 2.92
N PHE A 22 2.57 2.95 2.51
CA PHE A 22 2.58 1.94 1.45
C PHE A 22 2.97 2.55 0.09
N ILE A 23 2.36 3.67 -0.29
CA ILE A 23 2.68 4.38 -1.54
C ILE A 23 4.14 4.81 -1.56
N VAL A 24 4.66 5.38 -0.47
CA VAL A 24 6.06 5.78 -0.35
C VAL A 24 6.98 4.57 -0.51
N GLY A 25 6.64 3.44 0.12
CA GLY A 25 7.38 2.18 -0.03
C GLY A 25 7.38 1.68 -1.48
N MET A 26 6.24 1.71 -2.16
CA MET A 26 6.15 1.33 -3.57
C MET A 26 7.00 2.23 -4.47
N ILE A 27 6.98 3.55 -4.25
CA ILE A 27 7.81 4.50 -4.99
C ILE A 27 9.28 4.18 -4.77
N LEU A 28 9.70 3.95 -3.53
CA LEU A 28 11.08 3.57 -3.20
C LEU A 28 11.50 2.29 -3.92
N ILE A 29 10.70 1.22 -3.86
CA ILE A 29 10.98 -0.07 -4.50
C ILE A 29 11.23 0.10 -6.01
N VAL A 30 10.44 0.94 -6.68
CA VAL A 30 10.60 1.20 -8.12
C VAL A 30 11.80 2.09 -8.39
N ARG A 31 12.02 3.13 -7.58
CA ARG A 31 13.13 4.09 -7.73
C ARG A 31 14.50 3.46 -7.50
N THR A 32 14.62 2.59 -6.49
CA THR A 32 15.88 1.89 -6.16
C THR A 32 16.11 0.66 -7.03
N LYS A 33 15.18 0.32 -7.93
CA LYS A 33 15.17 -0.92 -8.71
C LYS A 33 15.21 -2.19 -7.84
N ALA A 34 14.81 -2.12 -6.57
CA ALA A 34 14.69 -3.29 -5.69
C ALA A 34 13.80 -4.37 -6.33
N LEU A 35 12.72 -3.95 -7.00
CA LEU A 35 12.03 -4.76 -7.99
C LEU A 35 12.20 -4.16 -9.39
N ASN A 36 13.26 -4.58 -10.08
CA ASN A 36 13.50 -4.19 -11.47
C ASN A 36 12.45 -4.77 -12.45
N LYS A 37 11.74 -3.90 -13.19
CA LYS A 37 10.75 -4.26 -14.23
C LYS A 37 11.36 -5.05 -15.40
N GLU A 38 12.66 -4.91 -15.64
CA GLU A 38 13.37 -5.62 -16.73
C GLU A 38 13.49 -7.12 -16.44
N ILE A 39 13.53 -7.52 -15.16
CA ILE A 39 13.68 -8.91 -14.73
C ILE A 39 12.30 -9.58 -14.64
N ALA A 40 12.13 -10.69 -15.38
CA ALA A 40 10.85 -11.40 -15.47
C ALA A 40 10.27 -11.84 -14.12
N HIS A 41 11.12 -12.35 -13.22
CA HIS A 41 10.72 -12.75 -11.87
C HIS A 41 10.24 -11.55 -11.04
N HIS A 42 10.93 -10.42 -11.11
CA HIS A 42 10.58 -9.21 -10.36
C HIS A 42 9.28 -8.57 -10.85
N ARG A 43 8.93 -8.75 -12.13
CA ARG A 43 7.62 -8.31 -12.66
C ARG A 43 6.45 -9.01 -11.99
N ILE A 44 6.59 -10.27 -11.62
CA ILE A 44 5.54 -11.02 -10.89
C ILE A 44 5.35 -10.38 -9.51
N TRP A 45 6.45 -10.13 -8.79
CA TRP A 45 6.41 -9.48 -7.49
C TRP A 45 5.87 -8.05 -7.54
N LEU A 46 6.16 -7.29 -8.60
CA LEU A 46 5.53 -5.98 -8.81
C LEU A 46 4.02 -6.11 -8.99
N LYS A 47 3.55 -7.07 -9.81
CA LYS A 47 2.11 -7.31 -9.97
C LYS A 47 1.45 -7.68 -8.64
N VAL A 48 2.09 -8.55 -7.85
CA VAL A 48 1.62 -8.90 -6.50
C VAL A 48 1.59 -7.68 -5.58
N LEU A 49 2.60 -6.81 -5.63
CA LEU A 49 2.66 -5.57 -4.84
C LEU A 49 1.51 -4.62 -5.19
N TYR A 50 1.28 -4.35 -6.49
CA TYR A 50 0.17 -3.51 -6.92
C TYR A 50 -1.19 -4.13 -6.61
N PHE A 51 -1.32 -5.45 -6.79
CA PHE A 51 -2.55 -6.17 -6.47
C PHE A 51 -2.84 -6.13 -4.95
N GLY A 52 -1.84 -6.38 -4.11
CA GLY A 52 -1.94 -6.31 -2.66
C GLY A 52 -2.34 -4.92 -2.17
N PHE A 53 -1.82 -3.86 -2.81
CA PHE A 53 -2.24 -2.49 -2.51
C PHE A 53 -3.69 -2.21 -2.91
N GLY A 54 -4.11 -2.65 -4.11
CA GLY A 54 -5.50 -2.53 -4.54
C GLY A 54 -6.47 -3.29 -3.64
N PHE A 55 -6.09 -4.50 -3.24
CA PHE A 55 -6.82 -5.33 -2.29
C PHE A 55 -6.95 -4.64 -0.92
N TYR A 56 -5.87 -4.07 -0.41
CA TYR A 56 -5.84 -3.29 0.83
C TYR A 56 -6.83 -2.12 0.80
N ILE A 57 -6.90 -1.37 -0.30
CA ILE A 57 -7.86 -0.25 -0.47
C ILE A 57 -9.31 -0.74 -0.59
N THR A 58 -9.54 -1.90 -1.20
CA THR A 58 -10.90 -2.36 -1.57
C THR A 58 -11.62 -3.11 -0.46
N LEU A 59 -10.89 -3.87 0.37
CA LEU A 59 -11.49 -4.76 1.37
C LEU A 59 -11.48 -4.24 2.80
N HIS A 60 -10.72 -3.20 3.08
CA HIS A 60 -10.98 -2.40 4.27
C HIS A 60 -12.00 -1.35 3.88
#